data_AF-A0A2N2I4D0-F1
#
_entry.id   AF-A0A2N2I4D0-F1
#
_cell.length_a   1.000
_cell.length_b   1.000
_cell.length_c   1.000
_cell.angle_alpha   90.00
_cell.angle_beta   90.00
_cell.angle_gamma   90.00
#
_symmetry.space_group_name_H-M   'P 1'
#
loop_
_entity.id
_entity.type
_entity.pdbx_description
1 polymer ?
#
loop_
_entity_poly.entity_id
_entity_poly.type
_entity_poly.pdbx_seq_one_letter_code
_entity_poly.pdbx_strand_id
1 'polypeptide(L)'
;ALAFTFAGTRDCDDIHALYASTSAEARHQILQGFYFNAWRGGTSTADRLLSLLGEIDMGEASNPDIDRALDYLPPDAGELARFTFASRADFDNQLLDRMYRELPRDASAGSAGRRMADHREYVAMLRRRQFFERRDENWKEMLPYRTASAFWRLVTGETQPGIHLDEVLTAINRGEGLSNPKRLGNSLALRVRVVERGTVRSYRLFPGECFSLDLPSGASNEFVEHIPQTLRLVYTAPSGQQAELLVDLDIYEMLARLNDGYRPSLEELQGYYLTLTVFKNVLSSAPYQEVLLSRTGHDFYRIRRESEGTLHLEALPGGAS
;
A
#
# COMPACT_ATOMS: atom_id res chain seq x y z
N ALA A 1 -13.03 21.47 5.00
CA ALA A 1 -13.42 20.08 4.68
C ALA A 1 -14.92 19.85 4.53
N LEU A 2 -15.73 19.54 5.57
CA LEU A 2 -17.13 19.10 5.41
C LEU A 2 -18.02 20.05 4.59
N ALA A 3 -18.00 21.36 4.87
CA ALA A 3 -18.77 22.34 4.09
C ALA A 3 -18.33 22.38 2.59
N PHE A 4 -17.04 22.19 2.32
CA PHE A 4 -16.52 22.06 0.95
C PHE A 4 -17.01 20.77 0.28
N THR A 5 -17.13 19.67 1.02
CA THR A 5 -17.70 18.42 0.49
C THR A 5 -19.16 18.56 0.06
N PHE A 6 -19.91 19.50 0.63
CA PHE A 6 -21.32 19.72 0.28
C PHE A 6 -21.54 20.77 -0.83
N ALA A 7 -20.81 21.88 -0.82
CA ALA A 7 -21.04 23.00 -1.76
C ALA A 7 -19.79 23.42 -2.56
N GLY A 8 -18.63 22.84 -2.28
CA GLY A 8 -17.36 23.32 -2.80
C GLY A 8 -17.12 24.79 -2.42
N THR A 9 -16.80 25.60 -3.43
CA THR A 9 -16.64 27.07 -3.32
C THR A 9 -17.75 27.83 -4.04
N ARG A 10 -18.83 27.15 -4.46
CA ARG A 10 -19.91 27.76 -5.25
C ARG A 10 -20.93 28.43 -4.37
N ASP A 11 -21.48 29.55 -4.82
CA ASP A 11 -22.66 30.15 -4.23
C ASP A 11 -23.97 29.56 -4.79
N CYS A 12 -25.11 30.07 -4.35
CA CYS A 12 -26.42 29.56 -4.79
C CYS A 12 -26.67 29.80 -6.29
N ASP A 13 -26.24 30.94 -6.82
CA ASP A 13 -26.46 31.31 -8.22
C ASP A 13 -25.59 30.44 -9.14
N ASP A 14 -24.35 30.17 -8.75
CA ASP A 14 -23.45 29.23 -9.40
C ASP A 14 -24.02 27.81 -9.45
N ILE A 15 -24.67 27.35 -8.37
CA ILE A 15 -25.32 26.04 -8.34
C ILE A 15 -26.51 26.02 -9.31
N HIS A 16 -27.36 27.06 -9.31
CA HIS A 16 -28.47 27.13 -10.25
C HIS A 16 -28.01 27.16 -11.71
N ALA A 17 -26.96 27.92 -12.03
CA ALA A 17 -26.37 27.96 -13.35
C ALA A 17 -25.79 26.60 -13.78
N LEU A 18 -25.12 25.90 -12.86
CA LEU A 18 -24.56 24.57 -13.11
C LEU A 18 -25.67 23.55 -13.44
N TYR A 19 -26.76 23.53 -12.67
CA TYR A 19 -27.85 22.58 -12.87
C TYR A 19 -28.77 22.95 -14.05
N ALA A 20 -28.75 24.19 -14.52
CA ALA A 20 -29.44 24.60 -15.75
C ALA A 20 -28.69 24.17 -17.02
N SER A 21 -27.38 23.92 -16.94
CA SER A 21 -26.55 23.51 -18.07
C SER A 21 -26.77 22.04 -18.43
N THR A 22 -26.76 21.75 -19.73
CA THR A 22 -26.85 20.37 -20.28
C THR A 22 -25.52 19.86 -20.82
N SER A 23 -24.44 20.63 -20.65
CA SER A 23 -23.12 20.26 -21.19
C SER A 23 -22.52 19.04 -20.48
N ALA A 24 -21.61 18.34 -21.17
CA ALA A 24 -20.91 17.20 -20.60
C ALA A 24 -20.05 17.62 -19.39
N GLU A 25 -19.45 18.81 -19.44
CA GLU A 25 -18.65 19.39 -18.36
C GLU A 25 -19.51 19.71 -17.14
N ALA A 26 -20.71 20.29 -17.34
CA ALA A 26 -21.64 20.57 -16.25
C ALA A 26 -22.09 19.27 -15.58
N ARG A 27 -22.46 18.26 -16.37
CA ARG A 27 -22.80 16.93 -15.86
C ARG A 27 -21.65 16.32 -15.06
N HIS A 28 -20.42 16.41 -15.58
CA HIS A 28 -19.23 15.94 -14.87
C HIS A 28 -19.06 16.66 -13.53
N GLN A 29 -19.16 18.00 -13.51
CA GLN A 29 -19.07 18.78 -12.28
C GLN A 29 -20.18 18.47 -11.27
N ILE A 30 -21.40 18.19 -11.73
CA ILE A 30 -22.50 17.73 -10.87
C ILE A 30 -22.15 16.36 -10.28
N LEU A 31 -21.63 15.42 -11.08
CA LEU A 31 -21.18 14.12 -10.62
C LEU A 31 -20.08 14.22 -9.56
N GLN A 32 -19.15 15.18 -9.69
CA GLN A 32 -18.12 15.46 -8.69
C GLN A 32 -18.70 15.97 -7.36
N GLY A 33 -19.91 16.55 -7.36
CA GLY A 33 -20.59 17.04 -6.16
C GLY A 33 -21.31 15.96 -5.35
N PHE A 34 -21.46 14.74 -5.85
CA PHE A 34 -22.06 13.66 -5.06
C PHE A 34 -21.11 13.16 -3.98
N TYR A 35 -21.68 12.65 -2.89
CA TYR A 35 -20.94 12.21 -1.70
C TYR A 35 -19.81 11.21 -2.01
N PHE A 36 -19.96 10.37 -3.05
CA PHE A 36 -18.94 9.39 -3.45
C PHE A 36 -17.75 10.01 -4.19
N ASN A 37 -17.85 11.25 -4.66
CA ASN A 37 -16.76 11.98 -5.32
C ASN A 37 -16.28 13.20 -4.52
N ALA A 38 -17.18 13.98 -3.93
CA ALA A 38 -16.89 15.30 -3.40
C ALA A 38 -15.83 15.34 -2.27
N TRP A 39 -15.66 14.22 -1.56
CA TRP A 39 -14.67 14.07 -0.50
C TRP A 39 -13.22 14.18 -0.98
N ARG A 40 -12.97 14.01 -2.29
CA ARG A 40 -11.66 14.17 -2.92
C ARG A 40 -11.21 15.63 -3.09
N GLY A 41 -12.12 16.57 -2.88
CA GLY A 41 -11.88 17.97 -3.21
C GLY A 41 -11.90 18.25 -4.72
N GLY A 42 -11.46 19.45 -5.11
CA GLY A 42 -11.15 19.78 -6.51
C GLY A 42 -9.70 19.44 -6.88
N THR A 43 -9.37 19.49 -8.17
CA THR A 43 -8.02 19.20 -8.73
C THR A 43 -6.87 20.06 -8.16
N SER A 44 -7.18 21.12 -7.42
CA SER A 44 -6.22 22.02 -6.77
C SER A 44 -6.70 22.47 -5.40
N THR A 45 -7.08 21.52 -4.54
CA THR A 45 -7.49 21.83 -3.17
C THR A 45 -6.29 22.30 -2.32
N ALA A 46 -6.45 23.42 -1.61
CA ALA A 46 -5.49 23.88 -0.60
C ALA A 46 -5.77 23.26 0.79
N ASP A 47 -6.87 22.52 0.93
CA ASP A 47 -7.25 21.86 2.19
C ASP A 47 -6.41 20.59 2.36
N ARG A 48 -5.63 20.55 3.45
CA ARG A 48 -4.75 19.43 3.80
C ARG A 48 -5.52 18.12 3.99
N LEU A 49 -6.70 18.16 4.60
CA LEU A 49 -7.48 16.93 4.83
C LEU A 49 -7.98 16.36 3.51
N LEU A 50 -8.48 17.20 2.61
CA LEU A 50 -8.91 16.75 1.27
C LEU A 50 -7.73 16.21 0.46
N SER A 51 -6.54 16.77 0.63
CA SER A 51 -5.31 16.26 -0.01
C SER A 51 -4.97 14.84 0.49
N LEU A 52 -4.94 14.65 1.82
CA LEU A 52 -4.68 13.34 2.44
C LEU A 52 -5.75 12.30 2.07
N LEU A 53 -7.01 12.72 2.00
CA LEU A 53 -8.10 11.86 1.54
C LEU A 53 -7.90 11.45 0.07
N GLY A 54 -7.45 12.36 -0.78
CA GLY A 54 -7.12 12.06 -2.17
C GLY A 54 -6.04 10.97 -2.33
N GLU A 55 -5.10 10.86 -1.40
CA GLU A 55 -4.05 9.82 -1.40
C GLU A 55 -4.62 8.40 -1.18
N ILE A 56 -5.75 8.29 -0.48
CA ILE A 56 -6.41 7.00 -0.18
C ILE A 56 -7.60 6.73 -1.11
N ASP A 57 -7.58 7.26 -2.33
CA ASP A 57 -8.69 7.09 -3.28
C ASP A 57 -8.89 5.66 -3.76
N MET A 58 -10.00 5.10 -3.29
CA MET A 58 -10.61 3.83 -3.69
C MET A 58 -10.78 3.67 -5.20
N GLY A 59 -10.99 4.79 -5.91
CA GLY A 59 -11.13 4.84 -7.36
C GLY A 59 -9.82 4.62 -8.12
N GLU A 60 -8.67 4.85 -7.49
CA GLU A 60 -7.33 4.68 -8.10
C GLU A 60 -6.73 3.30 -7.83
N ALA A 61 -7.24 2.58 -6.82
CA ALA A 61 -6.82 1.21 -6.53
C ALA A 61 -7.27 0.27 -7.68
N SER A 62 -6.35 -0.53 -8.24
CA SER A 62 -6.68 -1.45 -9.33
C SER A 62 -7.28 -2.75 -8.81
N ASN A 63 -8.41 -3.18 -9.39
CA ASN A 63 -8.94 -4.54 -9.25
C ASN A 63 -9.49 -4.98 -10.62
N PRO A 64 -8.74 -5.78 -11.41
CA PRO A 64 -9.11 -6.09 -12.78
C PRO A 64 -10.51 -6.66 -12.98
N ASP A 65 -10.99 -7.48 -12.04
CA ASP A 65 -12.29 -8.12 -12.13
C ASP A 65 -13.42 -7.11 -11.92
N ILE A 66 -13.31 -6.29 -10.87
CA ILE A 66 -14.27 -5.21 -10.59
C ILE A 66 -14.21 -4.16 -11.70
N ASP A 67 -13.02 -3.72 -12.08
CA ASP A 67 -12.81 -2.67 -13.09
C ASP A 67 -13.44 -3.07 -14.43
N ARG A 68 -13.27 -4.34 -14.83
CA ARG A 68 -13.90 -4.89 -16.03
C ARG A 68 -15.43 -4.92 -15.90
N ALA A 69 -15.97 -5.36 -14.76
CA ALA A 69 -17.42 -5.39 -14.59
C ALA A 69 -18.02 -3.97 -14.69
N LEU A 70 -17.40 -3.00 -14.02
CA LEU A 70 -17.86 -1.61 -14.00
C LEU A 70 -17.73 -0.92 -15.38
N ASP A 71 -16.70 -1.24 -16.17
CA ASP A 71 -16.48 -0.61 -17.48
C ASP A 71 -17.46 -1.09 -18.57
N TYR A 72 -17.83 -2.36 -18.53
CA TYR A 72 -18.64 -3.01 -19.57
C TYR A 72 -20.13 -3.03 -19.26
N LEU A 73 -20.52 -3.06 -17.99
CA LEU A 73 -21.92 -3.13 -17.59
C LEU A 73 -22.52 -1.74 -17.31
N PRO A 74 -23.83 -1.55 -17.54
CA PRO A 74 -24.50 -0.31 -17.16
C PRO A 74 -24.47 -0.11 -15.63
N PRO A 75 -24.60 1.14 -15.13
CA PRO A 75 -24.47 1.46 -13.69
C PRO A 75 -25.43 0.69 -12.75
N ASP A 76 -26.58 0.27 -13.26
CA ASP A 76 -27.63 -0.47 -12.55
C ASP A 76 -27.36 -1.98 -12.45
N ALA A 77 -26.46 -2.54 -13.27
CA ALA A 77 -26.16 -3.98 -13.26
C ALA A 77 -25.68 -4.52 -11.90
N GLY A 78 -25.11 -3.65 -11.05
CA GLY A 78 -24.65 -3.97 -9.70
C GLY A 78 -25.61 -3.56 -8.57
N GLU A 79 -26.85 -3.17 -8.87
CA GLU A 79 -27.77 -2.58 -7.89
C GLU A 79 -28.06 -3.51 -6.69
N LEU A 80 -28.22 -4.81 -6.92
CA LEU A 80 -28.48 -5.80 -5.85
C LEU A 80 -27.33 -5.92 -4.83
N ALA A 81 -26.11 -5.59 -5.25
CA ALA A 81 -24.92 -5.60 -4.39
C ALA A 81 -24.77 -4.30 -3.57
N ARG A 82 -25.63 -3.31 -3.81
CA ARG A 82 -25.59 -1.98 -3.19
C ARG A 82 -26.80 -1.73 -2.28
N PHE A 83 -26.62 -0.88 -1.28
CA PHE A 83 -27.70 -0.34 -0.48
C PHE A 83 -28.58 0.57 -1.34
N THR A 84 -29.88 0.33 -1.28
CA THR A 84 -30.90 1.20 -1.87
C THR A 84 -31.48 2.10 -0.77
N PHE A 85 -31.59 3.40 -1.04
CA PHE A 85 -32.14 4.37 -0.10
C PHE A 85 -33.48 4.87 -0.60
N ALA A 86 -34.58 4.52 0.10
CA ALA A 86 -35.95 4.77 -0.36
C ALA A 86 -36.26 6.25 -0.65
N SER A 87 -35.60 7.18 0.04
CA SER A 87 -35.79 8.62 -0.12
C SER A 87 -34.80 9.27 -1.10
N ARG A 88 -33.89 8.51 -1.71
CA ARG A 88 -32.91 9.05 -2.65
C ARG A 88 -33.51 9.12 -4.04
N ALA A 89 -33.44 10.31 -4.64
CA ALA A 89 -33.81 10.51 -6.03
C ALA A 89 -32.82 9.81 -6.97
N ASP A 90 -33.31 9.39 -8.14
CA ASP A 90 -32.58 8.63 -9.16
C ASP A 90 -31.63 9.48 -10.04
N PHE A 91 -31.41 10.75 -9.66
CA PHE A 91 -30.71 11.69 -10.52
C PHE A 91 -29.27 11.28 -10.80
N ASP A 92 -28.55 10.75 -9.81
CA ASP A 92 -27.18 10.26 -9.99
C ASP A 92 -27.09 9.08 -10.97
N ASN A 93 -28.04 8.15 -10.91
CA ASN A 93 -28.12 7.03 -11.86
C ASN A 93 -28.32 7.55 -13.28
N GLN A 94 -29.20 8.54 -13.49
CA GLN A 94 -29.45 9.13 -14.81
C GLN A 94 -28.21 9.82 -15.38
N LEU A 95 -27.43 10.52 -14.54
CA LEU A 95 -26.17 11.14 -14.97
C LEU A 95 -25.11 10.09 -15.32
N LEU A 96 -24.98 9.03 -14.51
CA LEU A 96 -24.03 7.94 -14.75
C LEU A 96 -24.41 7.13 -16.00
N ASP A 97 -25.69 6.83 -16.22
CA ASP A 97 -26.17 6.13 -17.41
C ASP A 97 -25.93 6.95 -18.68
N ARG A 98 -26.19 8.26 -18.63
CA ARG A 98 -25.83 9.15 -19.74
C ARG A 98 -24.33 9.15 -20.01
N MET A 99 -23.51 9.24 -18.96
CA MET A 99 -22.05 9.19 -19.08
C MET A 99 -21.56 7.86 -19.67
N TYR A 100 -22.15 6.74 -19.25
CA TYR A 100 -21.85 5.40 -19.77
C TYR A 100 -22.16 5.27 -21.27
N ARG A 101 -23.33 5.76 -21.71
CA ARG A 101 -23.75 5.72 -23.12
C ARG A 101 -22.87 6.59 -24.02
N GLU A 102 -22.31 7.66 -23.48
CA GLU A 102 -21.40 8.57 -24.18
C GLU A 102 -19.94 8.12 -24.13
N LEU A 103 -19.61 7.02 -23.43
CA LEU A 103 -18.23 6.50 -23.39
C LEU A 103 -17.72 6.13 -24.79
N PRO A 104 -16.52 6.60 -25.18
CA PRO A 104 -15.97 6.32 -26.50
C PRO A 104 -15.60 4.84 -26.67
N ARG A 105 -16.42 4.08 -27.41
CA ARG A 105 -16.16 2.64 -27.69
C ARG A 105 -15.30 2.38 -28.93
N ASP A 106 -15.22 3.35 -29.85
CA ASP A 106 -14.55 3.17 -31.15
C ASP A 106 -13.03 3.21 -31.04
N ALA A 107 -12.36 2.25 -31.68
CA ALA A 107 -10.91 2.07 -31.62
C ALA A 107 -10.08 2.95 -32.58
N SER A 108 -10.43 4.24 -32.73
CA SER A 108 -9.65 5.14 -33.60
C SER A 108 -8.27 5.46 -33.00
N ALA A 109 -7.21 5.37 -33.81
CA ALA A 109 -5.82 5.43 -33.37
C ALA A 109 -5.40 6.78 -32.72
N GLY A 110 -6.12 7.88 -33.01
CA GLY A 110 -5.84 9.22 -32.47
C GLY A 110 -6.52 9.55 -31.14
N SER A 111 -7.45 8.72 -30.66
CA SER A 111 -8.28 9.00 -29.47
C SER A 111 -7.95 8.11 -28.27
N ALA A 112 -6.97 7.21 -28.38
CA ALA A 112 -6.71 6.17 -27.38
C ALA A 112 -6.44 6.74 -25.98
N GLY A 113 -5.59 7.77 -25.86
CA GLY A 113 -5.28 8.38 -24.57
C GLY A 113 -6.48 9.05 -23.91
N ARG A 114 -7.28 9.80 -24.69
CA ARG A 114 -8.50 10.45 -24.18
C ARG A 114 -9.55 9.41 -23.76
N ARG A 115 -9.75 8.38 -24.57
CA ARG A 115 -10.63 7.25 -24.26
C ARG A 115 -10.23 6.57 -22.96
N MET A 116 -8.95 6.25 -22.79
CA MET A 116 -8.47 5.62 -21.56
C MET A 116 -8.73 6.52 -20.34
N ALA A 117 -8.57 7.85 -20.47
CA ALA A 117 -8.89 8.78 -19.41
C ALA A 117 -10.39 8.80 -19.08
N ASP A 118 -11.26 8.88 -20.09
CA ASP A 118 -12.73 8.90 -19.92
C ASP A 118 -13.23 7.61 -19.23
N HIS A 119 -12.72 6.45 -19.67
CA HIS A 119 -13.05 5.16 -19.07
C HIS A 119 -12.53 5.03 -17.63
N ARG A 120 -11.28 5.43 -17.36
CA ARG A 120 -10.72 5.41 -16.00
C ARG A 120 -11.53 6.29 -15.06
N GLU A 121 -11.88 7.49 -15.50
CA GLU A 121 -12.67 8.43 -14.72
C GLU A 121 -14.07 7.88 -14.40
N TYR A 122 -14.74 7.28 -15.40
CA TYR A 122 -16.03 6.61 -15.22
C TYR A 122 -15.95 5.45 -14.23
N VAL A 123 -15.00 4.53 -14.42
CA VAL A 123 -14.80 3.37 -13.54
C VAL A 123 -14.47 3.82 -12.12
N ALA A 124 -13.61 4.83 -11.96
CA ALA A 124 -13.22 5.34 -10.65
C ALA A 124 -14.42 5.93 -9.88
N MET A 125 -15.34 6.64 -10.55
CA MET A 125 -16.59 7.11 -9.93
C MET A 125 -17.47 5.95 -9.47
N LEU A 126 -17.64 4.92 -10.32
CA LEU A 126 -18.43 3.75 -9.96
C LEU A 126 -17.81 2.95 -8.82
N ARG A 127 -16.47 2.83 -8.77
CA ARG A 127 -15.75 2.19 -7.65
C ARG A 127 -16.02 2.91 -6.34
N ARG A 128 -15.92 4.24 -6.33
CA ARG A 128 -16.18 5.02 -5.12
C ARG A 128 -17.63 4.84 -4.65
N ARG A 129 -18.58 4.92 -5.58
CA ARG A 129 -19.98 4.66 -5.26
C ARG A 129 -20.18 3.24 -4.70
N GLN A 130 -19.58 2.24 -5.35
CA GLN A 130 -19.64 0.85 -4.90
C GLN A 130 -19.03 0.69 -3.50
N PHE A 131 -17.93 1.37 -3.18
CA PHE A 131 -17.32 1.33 -1.85
C PHE A 131 -18.27 1.82 -0.76
N PHE A 132 -18.91 2.97 -0.95
CA PHE A 132 -19.82 3.52 0.06
C PHE A 132 -21.17 2.79 0.14
N GLU A 133 -21.65 2.23 -0.97
CA GLU A 133 -22.97 1.60 -1.03
C GLU A 133 -22.89 0.08 -0.87
N ARG A 134 -21.72 -0.54 -0.76
CA ARG A 134 -21.60 -2.01 -0.70
C ARG A 134 -22.34 -2.59 0.50
N ARG A 135 -23.10 -3.67 0.28
CA ARG A 135 -23.85 -4.36 1.35
C ARG A 135 -23.03 -5.36 2.16
N ASP A 136 -21.95 -5.89 1.59
CA ASP A 136 -21.07 -6.88 2.22
C ASP A 136 -19.79 -6.22 2.77
N GLU A 137 -19.01 -6.97 3.54
CA GLU A 137 -17.73 -6.50 4.12
C GLU A 137 -16.58 -6.40 3.09
N ASN A 138 -16.83 -6.81 1.84
CA ASN A 138 -15.82 -6.81 0.77
C ASN A 138 -15.48 -5.38 0.30
N TRP A 139 -16.09 -4.34 0.87
CA TRP A 139 -15.67 -2.96 0.68
C TRP A 139 -14.23 -2.74 1.18
N LYS A 140 -13.78 -3.51 2.18
CA LYS A 140 -12.41 -3.44 2.72
C LYS A 140 -11.36 -3.82 1.68
N GLU A 141 -11.66 -4.77 0.80
CA GLU A 141 -10.76 -5.18 -0.28
C GLU A 141 -10.58 -4.11 -1.36
N MET A 142 -11.45 -3.09 -1.36
CA MET A 142 -11.33 -1.98 -2.29
C MET A 142 -10.27 -0.98 -1.82
N LEU A 143 -9.91 -0.99 -0.52
CA LEU A 143 -8.97 -0.03 0.08
C LEU A 143 -7.59 -0.17 -0.60
N PRO A 144 -6.84 0.93 -0.77
CA PRO A 144 -5.47 0.88 -1.28
C PRO A 144 -4.55 -0.02 -0.43
N TYR A 145 -4.86 -0.14 0.87
CA TYR A 145 -4.11 -0.92 1.84
C TYR A 145 -4.87 -2.19 2.24
N ARG A 146 -4.48 -3.34 1.69
CA ARG A 146 -5.11 -4.64 2.00
C ARG A 146 -4.87 -5.05 3.45
N THR A 147 -3.75 -4.60 4.01
CA THR A 147 -3.33 -4.91 5.38
C THR A 147 -3.81 -3.92 6.42
N ALA A 148 -4.53 -2.85 6.04
CA ALA A 148 -4.95 -1.79 6.97
C ALA A 148 -5.72 -2.33 8.19
N SER A 149 -6.62 -3.30 7.99
CA SER A 149 -7.35 -3.91 9.11
C SER A 149 -6.43 -4.71 10.04
N ALA A 150 -5.43 -5.41 9.49
CA ALA A 150 -4.45 -6.15 10.29
C ALA A 150 -3.54 -5.18 11.06
N PHE A 151 -3.02 -4.16 10.39
CA PHE A 151 -2.22 -3.11 10.99
C PHE A 151 -2.96 -2.36 12.10
N TRP A 152 -4.24 -2.03 11.87
CA TRP A 152 -5.11 -1.41 12.86
C TRP A 152 -5.16 -2.22 14.16
N ARG A 153 -5.38 -3.54 14.05
CA ARG A 153 -5.40 -4.44 15.22
C ARG A 153 -4.07 -4.50 15.97
N LEU A 154 -2.95 -4.29 15.28
CA LEU A 154 -1.62 -4.22 15.91
C LEU A 154 -1.45 -2.92 16.68
N VAL A 155 -1.76 -1.77 16.07
CA VAL A 155 -1.60 -0.47 16.72
C VAL A 155 -2.61 -0.23 17.84
N THR A 156 -3.82 -0.80 17.74
CA THR A 156 -4.82 -0.77 18.83
C THR A 156 -4.55 -1.77 19.94
N GLY A 157 -3.56 -2.66 19.79
CA GLY A 157 -3.21 -3.66 20.80
C GLY A 157 -4.17 -4.85 20.88
N GLU A 158 -5.10 -5.00 19.93
CA GLU A 158 -5.94 -6.19 19.79
C GLU A 158 -5.13 -7.43 19.40
N THR A 159 -3.93 -7.24 18.84
CA THR A 159 -3.00 -8.31 18.48
C THR A 159 -1.58 -7.91 18.83
N GLN A 160 -0.80 -8.85 19.38
CA GLN A 160 0.58 -8.57 19.80
C GLN A 160 1.51 -8.50 18.59
N PRO A 161 2.26 -7.40 18.38
CA PRO A 161 3.13 -7.26 17.21
C PRO A 161 4.22 -8.33 17.12
N GLY A 162 4.77 -8.79 18.25
CA GLY A 162 5.83 -9.81 18.28
C GLY A 162 5.49 -11.12 17.56
N ILE A 163 4.20 -11.48 17.43
CA ILE A 163 3.77 -12.67 16.68
C ILE A 163 4.12 -12.58 15.19
N HIS A 164 4.18 -11.36 14.64
CA HIS A 164 4.46 -11.10 13.23
C HIS A 164 5.96 -10.82 12.95
N LEU A 165 6.84 -10.96 13.95
CA LEU A 165 8.26 -10.66 13.78
C LEU A 165 8.89 -11.49 12.65
N ASP A 166 8.64 -12.79 12.61
CA ASP A 166 9.19 -13.68 11.57
C ASP A 166 8.71 -13.28 10.15
N GLU A 167 7.44 -12.88 10.03
CA GLU A 167 6.86 -12.42 8.76
C GLU A 167 7.52 -11.12 8.29
N VAL A 168 7.79 -10.19 9.21
CA VAL A 168 8.48 -8.93 8.93
C VAL A 168 9.94 -9.18 8.51
N LEU A 169 10.68 -10.00 9.25
CA LEU A 169 12.08 -10.31 8.91
C LEU A 169 12.17 -11.04 7.56
N THR A 170 11.25 -11.98 7.31
CA THR A 170 11.12 -12.69 6.04
C THR A 170 10.86 -11.73 4.88
N ALA A 171 9.97 -10.76 5.06
CA ALA A 171 9.65 -9.76 4.05
C ALA A 171 10.86 -8.87 3.73
N ILE A 172 11.58 -8.39 4.76
CA ILE A 172 12.80 -7.59 4.54
C ILE A 172 13.83 -8.42 3.78
N ASN A 173 14.03 -9.70 4.13
CA ASN A 173 14.93 -10.59 3.40
C ASN A 173 14.54 -10.73 1.91
N ARG A 174 13.24 -10.83 1.60
CA ARG A 174 12.75 -10.81 0.21
C ARG A 174 13.05 -9.48 -0.48
N GLY A 175 12.85 -8.36 0.21
CA GLY A 175 13.21 -7.02 -0.24
C GLY A 175 14.72 -6.83 -0.51
N GLU A 176 15.58 -7.57 0.19
CA GLU A 176 17.03 -7.62 -0.06
C GLU A 176 17.42 -8.52 -1.27
N GLY A 177 16.42 -9.12 -1.92
CA GLY A 177 16.57 -9.94 -3.12
C GLY A 177 16.82 -11.42 -2.84
N LEU A 178 16.44 -11.91 -1.65
CA LEU A 178 16.48 -13.34 -1.31
C LEU A 178 15.16 -14.01 -1.73
N SER A 179 15.24 -15.01 -2.59
CA SER A 179 14.06 -15.68 -3.16
C SER A 179 13.35 -16.61 -2.17
N ASN A 180 14.12 -17.34 -1.36
CA ASN A 180 13.62 -18.27 -0.34
C ASN A 180 14.30 -18.01 1.01
N PRO A 181 13.92 -16.91 1.70
CA PRO A 181 14.54 -16.50 2.96
C PRO A 181 14.28 -17.49 4.10
N LYS A 182 13.24 -18.33 4.03
CA LYS A 182 12.95 -19.34 5.07
C LYS A 182 14.12 -20.30 5.29
N ARG A 183 14.98 -20.48 4.28
CA ARG A 183 16.23 -21.27 4.39
C ARG A 183 17.26 -20.69 5.35
N LEU A 184 17.16 -19.41 5.67
CA LEU A 184 18.03 -18.74 6.64
C LEU A 184 17.58 -19.02 8.08
N GLY A 185 16.37 -19.57 8.27
CA GLY A 185 15.74 -19.70 9.58
C GLY A 185 15.40 -18.34 10.17
N ASN A 186 15.45 -18.24 11.49
CA ASN A 186 15.18 -17.01 12.24
C ASN A 186 16.37 -16.03 12.14
N SER A 187 16.53 -15.36 10.99
CA SER A 187 17.64 -14.43 10.75
C SER A 187 17.30 -13.36 9.73
N LEU A 188 17.82 -12.16 9.93
CA LEU A 188 17.80 -11.06 8.97
C LEU A 188 19.10 -11.03 8.18
N ALA A 189 19.02 -10.97 6.86
CA ALA A 189 20.16 -10.85 5.95
C ALA A 189 20.14 -9.46 5.29
N LEU A 190 21.14 -8.63 5.58
CA LEU A 190 21.24 -7.29 4.98
C LEU A 190 22.39 -7.22 4.00
N ARG A 191 22.12 -6.71 2.79
CA ARG A 191 23.15 -6.61 1.76
C ARG A 191 24.18 -5.53 2.11
N VAL A 192 25.47 -5.90 2.09
CA VAL A 192 26.56 -5.02 2.54
C VAL A 192 26.84 -3.88 1.57
N ARG A 193 26.96 -4.21 0.27
CA ARG A 193 27.13 -3.26 -0.83
C ARG A 193 26.60 -3.86 -2.14
N VAL A 194 26.15 -2.98 -3.03
CA VAL A 194 25.95 -3.31 -4.45
C VAL A 194 27.27 -3.03 -5.15
N VAL A 195 27.94 -4.08 -5.64
CA VAL A 195 29.15 -3.94 -6.47
C VAL A 195 28.71 -4.00 -7.94
N GLU A 196 28.99 -2.95 -8.70
CA GLU A 196 28.74 -2.96 -10.15
C GLU A 196 29.51 -4.11 -10.82
N ARG A 197 28.80 -4.91 -11.62
CA ARG A 197 29.32 -6.14 -12.26
C ARG A 197 29.76 -7.25 -11.30
N GLY A 198 29.42 -7.16 -10.01
CA GLY A 198 29.64 -8.23 -9.06
C GLY A 198 28.78 -9.45 -9.39
N THR A 199 29.40 -10.62 -9.54
CA THR A 199 28.72 -11.91 -9.74
C THR A 199 28.20 -12.54 -8.45
N VAL A 200 28.62 -12.00 -7.30
CA VAL A 200 28.27 -12.48 -5.96
C VAL A 200 27.72 -11.33 -5.12
N ARG A 201 26.57 -11.57 -4.50
CA ARG A 201 25.95 -10.69 -3.51
C ARG A 201 26.37 -11.16 -2.12
N SER A 202 26.83 -10.22 -1.30
CA SER A 202 27.25 -10.46 0.08
C SER A 202 26.25 -9.83 1.04
N TYR A 203 25.81 -10.63 2.01
CA TYR A 203 24.85 -10.26 3.04
C TYR A 203 25.47 -10.49 4.41
N ARG A 204 25.16 -9.62 5.37
CA ARG A 204 25.43 -9.85 6.80
C ARG A 204 24.22 -10.50 7.43
N LEU A 205 24.46 -11.51 8.25
CA LEU A 205 23.40 -12.19 9.00
C LEU A 205 23.30 -11.63 10.41
N PHE A 206 22.07 -11.38 10.83
CA PHE A 206 21.71 -10.95 12.18
C PHE A 206 20.72 -11.97 12.76
N PRO A 207 20.99 -12.55 13.94
CA PRO A 207 20.08 -13.51 14.56
C PRO A 207 18.72 -12.88 14.87
N GLY A 208 17.64 -13.57 14.52
CA GLY A 208 16.27 -13.11 14.78
C GLY A 208 15.95 -12.97 16.27
N GLU A 209 16.61 -13.75 17.13
CA GLU A 209 16.56 -13.67 18.60
C GLU A 209 16.91 -12.26 19.13
N CYS A 210 17.70 -11.50 18.37
CA CYS A 210 18.11 -10.15 18.73
C CYS A 210 17.11 -9.08 18.28
N PHE A 211 16.02 -9.46 17.63
CA PHE A 211 14.98 -8.55 17.17
C PHE A 211 13.72 -8.63 18.03
N SER A 212 13.04 -7.51 18.17
CA SER A 212 11.68 -7.43 18.69
C SER A 212 10.84 -6.53 17.80
N LEU A 213 9.54 -6.82 17.75
CA LEU A 213 8.55 -5.97 17.10
C LEU A 213 7.52 -5.56 18.15
N ASP A 214 7.46 -4.26 18.43
CA ASP A 214 6.69 -3.71 19.55
C ASP A 214 5.97 -2.42 19.16
N LEU A 215 5.07 -1.94 20.01
CA LEU A 215 4.53 -0.59 19.89
C LEU A 215 5.52 0.47 20.42
N PRO A 216 5.49 1.71 19.88
CA PRO A 216 6.18 2.86 20.46
C PRO A 216 5.98 3.00 21.97
N SER A 217 7.04 3.35 22.70
CA SER A 217 6.94 3.58 24.14
C SER A 217 5.98 4.75 24.42
N GLY A 218 5.05 4.57 25.37
CA GLY A 218 4.03 5.58 25.67
C GLY A 218 2.82 5.57 24.72
N ALA A 219 2.70 4.55 23.87
CA ALA A 219 1.48 4.28 23.10
C ALA A 219 0.25 4.22 24.03
N SER A 220 -0.78 5.00 23.71
CA SER A 220 -2.08 4.96 24.37
C SER A 220 -3.17 4.88 23.32
N ASN A 221 -4.14 3.99 23.55
CA ASN A 221 -5.26 3.76 22.63
C ASN A 221 -6.58 4.29 23.20
N GLU A 222 -6.51 5.16 24.21
CA GLU A 222 -7.69 5.76 24.84
C GLU A 222 -8.35 6.81 23.92
N PHE A 223 -7.54 7.55 23.15
CA PHE A 223 -8.00 8.57 22.21
C PHE A 223 -7.41 8.32 20.83
N VAL A 224 -8.18 8.61 19.78
CA VAL A 224 -7.79 8.40 18.37
C VAL A 224 -6.50 9.17 18.04
N GLU A 225 -6.33 10.34 18.64
CA GLU A 225 -5.18 11.23 18.46
C GLU A 225 -3.87 10.66 19.05
N HIS A 226 -3.96 9.69 19.96
CA HIS A 226 -2.81 9.06 20.61
C HIS A 226 -2.50 7.66 20.06
N ILE A 227 -3.34 7.14 19.16
CA ILE A 227 -3.12 5.82 18.55
C ILE A 227 -1.79 5.86 17.78
N PRO A 228 -0.88 4.90 18.05
CA PRO A 228 0.38 4.80 17.33
C PRO A 228 0.15 4.68 15.82
N GLN A 229 0.95 5.41 15.05
CA GLN A 229 0.93 5.33 13.58
C GLN A 229 1.97 4.35 13.03
N THR A 230 2.83 3.80 13.91
CA THR A 230 3.95 2.95 13.53
C THR A 230 4.11 1.79 14.51
N LEU A 231 4.63 0.68 14.00
CA LEU A 231 5.26 -0.38 14.79
C LEU A 231 6.77 -0.09 14.88
N ARG A 232 7.42 -0.63 15.90
CA ARG A 232 8.85 -0.46 16.13
C ARG A 232 9.55 -1.81 16.01
N LEU A 233 10.32 -2.00 14.94
CA LEU A 233 11.25 -3.12 14.81
C LEU A 233 12.59 -2.70 15.42
N VAL A 234 12.97 -3.35 16.52
CA VAL A 234 14.22 -3.07 17.24
C VAL A 234 15.17 -4.22 17.07
N TYR A 235 16.44 -3.93 16.79
CA TYR A 235 17.55 -4.85 16.96
C TYR A 235 18.35 -4.44 18.18
N THR A 236 18.64 -5.39 19.08
CA THR A 236 19.54 -5.19 20.23
C THR A 236 20.76 -6.08 20.07
N ALA A 237 21.92 -5.47 19.83
CA ALA A 237 23.18 -6.18 19.75
C ALA A 237 23.60 -6.73 21.13
N PRO A 238 24.38 -7.82 21.20
CA PRO A 238 24.98 -8.29 22.45
C PRO A 238 25.85 -7.24 23.16
N SER A 239 26.38 -6.26 22.42
CA SER A 239 27.12 -5.12 22.96
C SER A 239 26.24 -4.04 23.60
N GLY A 240 24.91 -4.16 23.53
CA GLY A 240 23.93 -3.18 23.99
C GLY A 240 23.58 -2.09 22.96
N GLN A 241 24.25 -2.07 21.80
CA GLN A 241 23.89 -1.15 20.71
C GLN A 241 22.50 -1.51 20.15
N GLN A 242 21.65 -0.51 19.96
CA GLN A 242 20.32 -0.68 19.37
C GLN A 242 20.21 -0.03 18.00
N ALA A 243 19.43 -0.65 17.12
CA ALA A 243 18.99 -0.08 15.86
C ALA A 243 17.46 -0.18 15.77
N GLU A 244 16.82 0.85 15.25
CA GLU A 244 15.36 0.96 15.20
C GLU A 244 14.89 1.24 13.78
N LEU A 245 13.82 0.56 13.38
CA LEU A 245 13.05 0.83 12.18
C LEU A 245 11.59 1.06 12.58
N LEU A 246 11.08 2.26 12.28
CA LEU A 246 9.65 2.57 12.36
C LEU A 246 8.96 2.01 11.13
N VAL A 247 7.92 1.22 11.35
CA VAL A 247 7.11 0.55 10.33
C VAL A 247 5.73 1.15 10.36
N ASP A 248 5.47 2.12 9.48
CA ASP A 248 4.12 2.66 9.23
C ASP A 248 3.28 1.69 8.39
N LEU A 249 2.05 2.10 8.07
CA LEU A 249 1.13 1.32 7.25
C LEU A 249 1.69 1.05 5.85
N ASP A 250 2.40 2.00 5.24
CA ASP A 250 2.94 1.88 3.88
C ASP A 250 4.05 0.82 3.84
N ILE A 251 4.97 0.86 4.82
CA ILE A 251 6.02 -0.13 4.97
C ILE A 251 5.40 -1.49 5.29
N TYR A 252 4.41 -1.55 6.19
CA TYR A 252 3.74 -2.80 6.53
C TYR A 252 3.05 -3.45 5.33
N GLU A 253 2.34 -2.66 4.51
CA GLU A 253 1.71 -3.11 3.26
C GLU A 253 2.78 -3.60 2.27
N MET A 254 3.87 -2.85 2.09
CA MET A 254 4.98 -3.26 1.23
C MET A 254 5.59 -4.59 1.68
N LEU A 255 5.82 -4.78 2.98
CA LEU A 255 6.34 -6.03 3.54
C LEU A 255 5.39 -7.20 3.28
N ALA A 256 4.08 -7.01 3.46
CA ALA A 256 3.09 -8.02 3.15
C ALA A 256 3.06 -8.36 1.65
N ARG A 257 3.11 -7.36 0.77
CA ARG A 257 3.20 -7.57 -0.70
C ARG A 257 4.45 -8.36 -1.07
N LEU A 258 5.60 -8.04 -0.49
CA LEU A 258 6.84 -8.81 -0.67
C LEU A 258 6.65 -10.26 -0.24
N ASN A 259 5.93 -10.50 0.85
CA ASN A 259 5.64 -11.86 1.31
C ASN A 259 4.75 -12.66 0.35
N ASP A 260 3.82 -11.99 -0.31
CA ASP A 260 2.97 -12.55 -1.38
C ASP A 260 3.72 -12.73 -2.72
N GLY A 261 5.00 -12.36 -2.79
CA GLY A 261 5.84 -12.52 -3.97
C GLY A 261 5.80 -11.33 -4.95
N TYR A 262 5.27 -10.19 -4.52
CA TYR A 262 5.32 -8.95 -5.29
C TYR A 262 6.77 -8.55 -5.60
N ARG A 263 6.99 -8.04 -6.82
CA ARG A 263 8.27 -7.49 -7.25
C ARG A 263 8.12 -5.98 -7.42
N PRO A 264 8.65 -5.17 -6.50
CA PRO A 264 8.44 -3.72 -6.54
C PRO A 264 9.13 -3.06 -7.73
N SER A 265 8.57 -1.95 -8.18
CA SER A 265 9.17 -1.10 -9.21
C SER A 265 10.45 -0.43 -8.70
N LEU A 266 11.26 0.14 -9.61
CA LEU A 266 12.48 0.87 -9.20
C LEU A 266 12.17 2.06 -8.28
N GLU A 267 11.06 2.75 -8.51
CA GLU A 267 10.61 3.89 -7.72
C GLU A 267 10.14 3.45 -6.34
N GLU A 268 9.33 2.39 -6.26
CA GLU A 268 8.87 1.80 -4.99
C GLU A 268 10.07 1.29 -4.16
N LEU A 269 11.06 0.65 -4.81
CA LEU A 269 12.28 0.20 -4.16
C LEU A 269 13.09 1.37 -3.59
N GLN A 270 13.19 2.49 -4.29
CA GLN A 270 13.94 3.66 -3.80
C GLN A 270 13.31 4.25 -2.54
N GLY A 271 11.98 4.42 -2.51
CA GLY A 271 11.27 4.89 -1.33
C GLY A 271 11.44 3.94 -0.14
N TYR A 272 11.20 2.64 -0.37
CA TYR A 272 11.37 1.60 0.64
C TYR A 272 12.82 1.52 1.18
N TYR A 273 13.82 1.59 0.30
CA TYR A 273 15.23 1.53 0.71
C TYR A 273 15.68 2.78 1.46
N LEU A 274 15.07 3.95 1.25
CA LEU A 274 15.42 5.16 1.99
C LEU A 274 15.20 4.95 3.49
N THR A 275 14.05 4.41 3.88
CA THR A 275 13.72 4.10 5.28
C THR A 275 14.64 3.02 5.85
N LEU A 276 14.93 1.98 5.08
CA LEU A 276 15.88 0.94 5.50
C LEU A 276 17.33 1.42 5.61
N THR A 277 17.71 2.51 4.94
CA THR A 277 19.12 2.95 4.89
C THR A 277 19.61 3.39 6.27
N VAL A 278 18.80 4.12 7.04
CA VAL A 278 19.18 4.54 8.40
C VAL A 278 19.35 3.31 9.30
N PHE A 279 18.38 2.39 9.28
CA PHE A 279 18.43 1.13 10.02
C PHE A 279 19.65 0.29 9.64
N LYS A 280 19.94 0.15 8.34
CA LYS A 280 21.12 -0.55 7.80
C LYS A 280 22.42 0.09 8.25
N ASN A 281 22.52 1.41 8.26
CA ASN A 281 23.74 2.10 8.66
C ASN A 281 24.06 1.83 10.12
N VAL A 282 23.06 1.85 11.00
CA VAL A 282 23.23 1.52 12.43
C VAL A 282 23.52 0.04 12.62
N LEU A 283 22.84 -0.86 11.91
CA LEU A 283 23.14 -2.30 11.95
C LEU A 283 24.53 -2.63 11.40
N SER A 284 25.01 -1.88 10.41
CA SER A 284 26.30 -2.12 9.77
C SER A 284 27.50 -1.74 10.64
N SER A 285 27.30 -0.95 11.70
CA SER A 285 28.35 -0.68 12.68
C SER A 285 28.44 -1.75 13.77
N ALA A 286 27.43 -2.63 13.90
CA ALA A 286 27.48 -3.76 14.83
C ALA A 286 28.50 -4.82 14.37
N PRO A 287 29.26 -5.43 15.31
CA PRO A 287 30.23 -6.48 14.98
C PRO A 287 29.49 -7.70 14.42
N TYR A 288 29.98 -8.25 13.32
CA TYR A 288 29.41 -9.42 12.65
C TYR A 288 30.47 -10.52 12.51
N GLN A 289 30.05 -11.76 12.69
CA GLN A 289 30.90 -12.95 12.54
C GLN A 289 30.46 -13.85 11.38
N GLU A 290 29.31 -13.56 10.76
CA GLU A 290 28.72 -14.36 9.69
C GLU A 290 28.41 -13.53 8.45
N VAL A 291 28.79 -14.05 7.29
CA VAL A 291 28.49 -13.48 5.97
C VAL A 291 27.82 -14.54 5.11
N LEU A 292 26.70 -14.19 4.49
CA LEU A 292 26.03 -15.02 3.51
C LEU A 292 26.40 -14.55 2.10
N LEU A 293 26.81 -15.48 1.25
CA LEU A 293 27.09 -15.25 -0.16
C LEU A 293 26.02 -15.92 -1.01
N SER A 294 25.55 -15.19 -2.02
CA SER A 294 24.65 -15.73 -3.03
C SER A 294 24.95 -15.18 -4.41
N ARG A 295 24.93 -16.02 -5.44
CA ARG A 295 25.06 -15.59 -6.85
C ARG A 295 23.73 -15.13 -7.42
N THR A 296 22.68 -15.89 -7.13
CA THR A 296 21.37 -15.80 -7.79
C THR A 296 20.25 -15.39 -6.84
N GLY A 297 20.51 -15.34 -5.51
CA GLY A 297 19.46 -15.23 -4.48
C GLY A 297 18.77 -16.57 -4.17
N HIS A 298 19.20 -17.66 -4.81
CA HIS A 298 18.72 -19.03 -4.60
C HIS A 298 19.79 -19.93 -3.95
N ASP A 299 21.06 -19.77 -4.33
CA ASP A 299 22.17 -20.53 -3.76
C ASP A 299 22.76 -19.78 -2.57
N PHE A 300 22.91 -20.45 -1.44
CA PHE A 300 23.34 -19.82 -0.20
C PHE A 300 24.59 -20.51 0.35
N TYR A 301 25.65 -19.72 0.51
CA TYR A 301 26.89 -20.14 1.15
C TYR A 301 27.13 -19.27 2.38
N ARG A 302 27.27 -19.88 3.55
CA ARG A 302 27.54 -19.18 4.80
C ARG A 302 29.03 -19.23 5.09
N ILE A 303 29.61 -18.07 5.36
CA ILE A 303 30.98 -17.92 5.88
C ILE A 303 30.88 -17.51 7.34
N ARG A 304 31.47 -18.30 8.23
CA ARG A 304 31.58 -18.00 9.66
C ARG A 304 33.04 -17.80 10.04
N ARG A 305 33.30 -16.80 10.88
CA ARG A 305 34.60 -16.62 11.53
C ARG A 305 34.54 -17.21 12.93
N GLU A 306 35.33 -18.24 13.19
CA GLU A 306 35.48 -18.81 14.53
C GLU A 306 36.31 -17.90 15.44
N SER A 307 36.22 -18.13 16.75
CA SER A 307 36.95 -17.39 17.79
C SER A 307 38.47 -17.41 17.60
N GLU A 308 39.02 -18.46 16.96
CA GLU A 308 40.44 -18.59 16.63
C GLU A 308 40.84 -17.90 15.31
N GLY A 309 39.89 -17.30 14.59
CA GLY A 309 40.13 -16.57 13.35
C GLY A 309 40.04 -17.40 12.07
N THR A 310 39.82 -18.71 12.16
CA THR A 310 39.54 -19.60 11.03
C THR A 310 38.20 -19.25 10.38
N LEU A 311 38.17 -19.24 9.05
CA LEU A 311 36.95 -19.03 8.26
C LEU A 311 36.41 -20.37 7.77
N HIS A 312 35.15 -20.67 8.10
CA HIS A 312 34.45 -21.86 7.61
C HIS A 312 33.41 -21.47 6.56
N LEU A 313 33.45 -22.17 5.42
CA LEU A 313 32.47 -22.03 4.34
C LEU A 313 31.55 -23.26 4.33
N GLU A 314 30.26 -23.03 4.48
CA GLU A 314 29.24 -24.08 4.45
C GLU A 314 28.20 -23.76 3.36
N ALA A 315 27.88 -24.73 2.51
CA ALA A 315 26.74 -24.62 1.62
C ALA A 315 25.47 -24.97 2.39
N LEU A 316 24.49 -24.04 2.43
CA LEU A 316 23.20 -24.36 3.05
C LEU A 316 22.44 -25.31 2.11
N PRO A 317 22.12 -26.54 2.54
CA PRO A 317 21.47 -27.52 1.65
C PRO A 317 20.15 -26.98 1.09
N GLY A 318 19.91 -27.26 -0.19
CA GLY A 318 18.65 -26.94 -0.85
C GLY A 318 17.58 -27.89 -0.36
N GLY A 319 16.60 -27.39 0.39
CA GLY A 319 15.36 -28.14 0.59
C GLY A 319 14.73 -28.36 -0.78
N ALA A 320 14.56 -29.63 -1.16
CA ALA A 320 13.78 -30.00 -2.32
C ALA A 320 12.31 -29.64 -2.07
N SER A 321 11.68 -29.08 -3.12
CA SER A 321 10.26 -28.68 -3.29
C SER A 321 9.71 -27.61 -2.36
#